data_AF-A0A924WJ89-F1
#
_entry.id   AF-A0A924WJ89-F1
#
_cell.length_a   1.000
_cell.length_b   1.000
_cell.length_c   1.000
_cell.angle_alpha   90.00
_cell.angle_beta   90.00
_cell.angle_gamma   90.00
#
_symmetry.space_group_name_H-M   'P 1'
#
loop_
_entity.id
_entity.type
_entity.pdbx_description
1 polymer ?
#
loop_
_entity_poly.entity_id
_entity_poly.type
_entity_poly.pdbx_seq_one_letter_code
_entity_poly.pdbx_strand_id
1 'polypeptide(L)'
;MFVATKKQAREIVQKAAESVGMPFVTERWLGGMMTNFATIRKSVKKMQHIERVLADTTLTSITKKERLMFGREHTKMTKHFGGIEQLNRLPSAVFIVDIHHEHLALAEAKKLNVKTFGMVDTNSDPTQVDFAIPSNDDASKSISYITNYLVNAIREGLEERKAAKGDEKEGSEAPVVAEA
;
A
#
# COMPACT_ATOMS: atom_id res chain seq x y z
N MET A 1 -2.33 -2.55 -4.02
CA MET A 1 -1.98 -1.33 -3.25
C MET A 1 -3.20 -0.43 -3.25
N PHE A 2 -3.49 0.22 -2.12
CA PHE A 2 -4.64 1.13 -1.99
C PHE A 2 -4.19 2.59 -2.06
N VAL A 3 -4.90 3.44 -2.80
CA VAL A 3 -4.59 4.88 -2.94
C VAL A 3 -5.86 5.68 -2.73
N ALA A 4 -5.85 6.57 -1.74
CA ALA A 4 -7.00 7.42 -1.42
C ALA A 4 -6.60 8.62 -0.55
N THR A 5 -6.49 9.83 -1.11
CA THR A 5 -6.13 11.04 -0.34
C THR A 5 -7.33 11.89 0.09
N LYS A 6 -8.53 11.59 -0.41
CA LYS A 6 -9.78 12.22 0.05
C LYS A 6 -10.00 12.04 1.55
N LYS A 7 -10.38 13.13 2.24
CA LYS A 7 -10.60 13.13 3.70
C LYS A 7 -11.58 12.03 4.15
N GLN A 8 -12.63 11.80 3.36
CA GLN A 8 -13.69 10.82 3.60
C GLN A 8 -13.22 9.38 3.46
N ALA A 9 -12.16 9.13 2.70
CA ALA A 9 -11.65 7.80 2.36
C ALA A 9 -10.44 7.38 3.21
N ARG A 10 -9.65 8.35 3.68
CA ARG A 10 -8.34 8.11 4.31
C ARG A 10 -8.34 7.07 5.42
N GLU A 11 -9.16 7.27 6.44
CA GLU A 11 -9.18 6.37 7.61
C GLU A 11 -9.76 4.99 7.24
N ILE A 12 -10.77 4.99 6.36
CA ILE A 12 -11.45 3.78 5.90
C ILE A 12 -10.47 2.89 5.14
N VAL A 13 -9.81 3.46 4.14
CA VAL A 13 -8.86 2.76 3.27
C VAL A 13 -7.62 2.33 4.02
N GLN A 14 -7.12 3.15 4.96
CA GLN A 14 -6.00 2.79 5.82
C GLN A 14 -6.32 1.54 6.65
N LYS A 15 -7.38 1.58 7.45
CA LYS A 15 -7.78 0.45 8.31
C LYS A 15 -8.05 -0.82 7.49
N ALA A 16 -8.73 -0.66 6.35
CA ALA A 16 -9.03 -1.73 5.41
C ALA A 16 -7.74 -2.40 4.89
N ALA A 17 -6.78 -1.62 4.39
CA ALA A 17 -5.54 -2.13 3.85
C ALA A 17 -4.64 -2.79 4.92
N GLU A 18 -4.56 -2.18 6.10
CA GLU A 18 -3.84 -2.73 7.27
C GLU A 18 -4.41 -4.09 7.68
N SER A 19 -5.74 -4.28 7.64
CA SER A 19 -6.40 -5.54 8.01
C SER A 19 -6.00 -6.75 7.14
N VAL A 20 -5.51 -6.51 5.92
CA VAL A 20 -5.03 -7.55 4.99
C VAL A 20 -3.54 -7.45 4.71
N GLY A 21 -2.81 -6.61 5.45
CA GLY A 21 -1.37 -6.43 5.29
C GLY A 21 -0.96 -5.92 3.90
N MET A 22 -1.82 -5.14 3.25
CA MET A 22 -1.56 -4.60 1.92
C MET A 22 -1.03 -3.15 1.99
N PRO A 23 -0.15 -2.75 1.06
CA PRO A 23 0.39 -1.39 1.04
C PRO A 23 -0.68 -0.36 0.68
N PHE A 24 -0.59 0.82 1.28
CA PHE A 24 -1.53 1.92 1.07
C PHE A 24 -0.85 3.30 1.04
N VAL A 25 -1.52 4.26 0.40
CA VAL A 25 -1.16 5.69 0.41
C VAL A 25 -2.42 6.49 0.66
N THR A 26 -2.50 7.14 1.82
CA THR A 26 -3.70 7.90 2.24
C THR A 26 -3.44 9.39 2.44
N GLU A 27 -2.19 9.81 2.60
CA GLU A 27 -1.90 11.22 2.88
C GLU A 27 -1.82 12.07 1.62
N ARG A 28 -0.79 11.80 0.81
CA ARG A 28 -0.52 12.54 -0.41
C ARG A 28 0.26 11.64 -1.35
N TRP A 29 -0.21 11.55 -2.60
CA TRP A 29 0.59 10.98 -3.66
C TRP A 29 1.70 11.96 -4.05
N LEU A 30 2.97 11.57 -3.87
CA LEU A 30 4.10 12.32 -4.41
C LEU A 30 4.33 11.86 -5.85
N GLY A 31 4.52 12.79 -6.78
CA GLY A 31 4.90 12.42 -8.15
C GLY A 31 6.20 11.62 -8.13
N GLY A 32 6.24 10.50 -8.84
CA GLY A 32 7.38 9.59 -8.87
C GLY A 32 7.29 8.43 -7.87
N MET A 33 6.17 8.26 -7.15
CA MET A 33 6.00 7.18 -6.18
C MET A 33 6.22 5.79 -6.78
N MET A 34 5.78 5.57 -8.02
CA MET A 34 6.00 4.32 -8.75
C MET A 34 7.05 4.48 -9.84
N THR A 35 7.02 5.58 -10.59
CA THR A 35 7.95 5.79 -11.73
C THR A 35 9.39 6.05 -11.31
N ASN A 36 9.61 6.60 -10.11
CA ASN A 36 10.93 6.81 -9.50
C ASN A 36 11.08 6.00 -8.19
N PHE A 37 10.67 4.73 -8.23
CA PHE A 37 10.62 3.86 -7.05
C PHE A 37 11.97 3.69 -6.35
N ALA A 38 13.09 3.73 -7.09
CA ALA A 38 14.42 3.67 -6.49
C ALA A 38 14.70 4.82 -5.52
N THR A 39 14.26 6.04 -5.85
CA THR A 39 14.43 7.21 -4.98
C THR A 39 13.48 7.14 -3.79
N ILE A 40 12.24 6.73 -3.99
CA ILE A 40 11.25 6.56 -2.92
C ILE A 40 11.74 5.52 -1.90
N ARG A 41 12.31 4.41 -2.37
CA ARG A 41 12.91 3.39 -1.50
C ARG A 41 14.07 3.95 -0.67
N LYS A 42 14.88 4.88 -1.20
CA LYS A 42 15.92 5.57 -0.41
C LYS A 42 15.30 6.40 0.71
N SER A 43 14.20 7.11 0.44
CA SER A 43 13.45 7.85 1.45
C SER A 43 12.87 6.93 2.54
N VAL A 44 12.27 5.79 2.16
CA VAL A 44 11.79 4.80 3.13
C VAL A 44 12.93 4.25 4.00
N LYS A 45 14.08 3.92 3.39
CA LYS A 45 15.27 3.49 4.16
C LYS A 45 15.79 4.55 5.13
N LYS A 46 15.72 5.83 4.74
CA LYS A 46 16.07 6.95 5.62
C LYS A 46 15.11 7.03 6.81
N MET A 47 13.80 6.88 6.59
CA MET A 47 12.79 6.83 7.65
C MET A 47 13.11 5.72 8.67
N GLN A 48 13.34 4.48 8.19
CA GLN A 48 13.70 3.33 9.03
C GLN A 48 15.03 3.50 9.76
N HIS A 49 15.96 4.28 9.21
CA HIS A 49 17.20 4.62 9.90
C HIS A 49 16.93 5.60 11.04
N ILE A 50 16.14 6.65 10.81
CA ILE A 50 15.76 7.62 11.85
C ILE A 50 15.00 6.91 12.99
N GLU A 51 14.09 5.98 12.66
CA GLU A 51 13.38 5.18 13.66
C GLU A 51 14.34 4.39 14.56
N ARG A 52 15.31 3.69 13.96
CA ARG A 52 16.34 2.94 14.71
C ARG A 52 17.17 3.85 15.61
N VAL A 53 17.58 5.02 15.10
CA VAL A 53 18.35 6.02 15.86
C VAL A 53 17.53 6.58 17.04
N LEU A 54 16.22 6.77 16.88
CA LEU A 54 15.34 7.24 17.94
C LEU A 54 15.07 6.16 19.00
N ALA A 55 14.94 4.90 18.57
CA ALA A 55 14.67 3.75 19.42
C ALA A 55 15.88 3.33 20.28
N ASP A 56 17.10 3.55 19.75
CA ASP A 56 18.32 3.24 20.48
C ASP A 56 18.55 4.26 21.62
N THR A 57 18.35 3.80 22.85
CA THR A 57 18.57 4.55 24.08
C THR A 57 20.04 4.57 24.52
N THR A 58 20.91 3.77 23.89
CA THR A 58 22.34 3.69 24.22
C THR A 58 23.17 4.78 23.55
N LEU A 59 22.61 5.46 22.53
CA LEU A 59 23.22 6.61 21.86
C LEU A 59 23.35 7.80 22.82
N THR A 60 24.43 7.80 23.61
CA THR A 60 24.80 8.89 24.54
C THR A 60 25.20 10.18 23.79
N SER A 61 25.38 10.10 22.47
CA SER A 61 25.90 11.18 21.62
C SER A 61 24.83 12.10 21.00
N ILE A 62 23.54 11.83 21.18
CA ILE A 62 22.48 12.65 20.56
C ILE A 62 21.98 13.71 21.53
N THR A 63 22.07 14.98 21.12
CA THR A 63 21.54 16.09 21.92
C THR A 63 20.01 16.09 21.93
N LYS A 64 19.40 16.67 22.97
CA LYS A 64 17.93 16.83 23.04
C LYS A 64 17.35 17.55 21.81
N LYS A 65 18.11 18.50 21.25
CA LYS A 65 17.73 19.24 20.04
C LYS A 65 17.69 18.34 18.81
N GLU A 66 18.70 17.50 18.61
CA GLU A 66 18.76 16.55 17.50
C GLU A 66 17.68 15.48 17.61
N ARG A 67 17.47 14.93 18.82
CA ARG A 67 16.38 13.97 19.06
C ARG A 67 15.01 14.56 18.71
N LEU A 68 14.77 15.83 19.05
CA LEU A 68 13.55 16.54 18.67
C LEU A 68 13.43 16.72 17.15
N MET A 69 14.52 17.09 16.46
CA MET A 69 14.52 17.26 15.00
C MET A 69 14.26 15.94 14.28
N PHE A 70 14.95 14.87 14.68
CA PHE A 70 14.72 13.53 14.16
C PHE A 70 13.29 13.03 14.44
N GLY A 71 12.75 13.30 15.63
CA GLY A 71 11.35 12.98 15.94
C GLY A 71 10.36 13.67 15.01
N ARG A 72 10.56 14.96 14.72
CA ARG A 72 9.71 15.70 13.77
C ARG A 72 9.85 15.17 12.34
N GLU A 73 11.07 14.88 11.91
CA GLU A 73 11.34 14.31 10.58
C GLU A 73 10.71 12.92 10.45
N HIS A 74 10.88 12.06 11.46
CA HIS A 74 10.26 10.74 11.53
C HIS A 74 8.74 10.83 11.38
N THR A 75 8.06 11.62 12.22
CA THR A 75 6.59 11.78 12.15
C THR A 75 6.13 12.25 10.78
N LYS A 76 6.87 13.16 10.14
CA LYS A 76 6.56 13.63 8.79
C LYS A 76 6.74 12.51 7.76
N MET A 77 7.82 11.73 7.85
CA MET A 77 8.10 10.63 6.94
C MET A 77 7.11 9.47 7.11
N THR A 78 6.83 9.04 8.35
CA THR A 78 5.86 7.98 8.68
C THR A 78 4.48 8.31 8.13
N LYS A 79 4.06 9.58 8.25
CA LYS A 79 2.80 10.04 7.68
C LYS A 79 2.73 9.78 6.16
N HIS A 80 3.76 10.15 5.41
CA HIS A 80 3.74 10.01 3.95
C HIS A 80 4.11 8.61 3.42
N PHE A 81 4.98 7.89 4.12
CA PHE A 81 5.59 6.65 3.61
C PHE A 81 5.25 5.40 4.43
N GLY A 82 4.61 5.52 5.59
CA GLY A 82 4.34 4.39 6.48
C GLY A 82 3.55 3.26 5.79
N GLY A 83 2.53 3.61 5.00
CA GLY A 83 1.75 2.61 4.27
C GLY A 83 2.48 1.90 3.12
N ILE A 84 3.67 2.37 2.72
CA ILE A 84 4.51 1.72 1.70
C ILE A 84 5.85 1.22 2.27
N GLU A 85 6.00 1.21 3.58
CA GLU A 85 7.28 0.86 4.21
C GLU A 85 7.73 -0.56 3.85
N GLN A 86 6.79 -1.50 3.82
CA GLN A 86 7.04 -2.91 3.52
C GLN A 86 7.09 -3.22 2.01
N LEU A 87 7.00 -2.18 1.16
CA LEU A 87 6.93 -2.35 -0.29
C LEU A 87 8.32 -2.57 -0.89
N ASN A 88 8.65 -3.84 -1.17
CA ASN A 88 9.94 -4.21 -1.76
C ASN A 88 9.98 -4.06 -3.30
N ARG A 89 8.85 -4.32 -3.96
CA ARG A 89 8.69 -4.30 -5.41
C ARG A 89 7.47 -3.47 -5.80
N LEU A 90 7.40 -3.06 -7.06
CA LEU A 90 6.22 -2.38 -7.58
C LEU A 90 4.96 -3.24 -7.38
N PRO A 91 3.82 -2.62 -7.04
CA PRO A 91 2.56 -3.34 -6.90
C PRO A 91 2.10 -3.89 -8.25
N SER A 92 1.51 -5.08 -8.24
CA SER A 92 0.93 -5.69 -9.45
C SER A 92 -0.42 -5.07 -9.83
N ALA A 93 -1.14 -4.57 -8.84
CA ALA A 93 -2.41 -3.87 -9.00
C ALA A 93 -2.55 -2.72 -8.01
N VAL A 94 -3.24 -1.66 -8.43
CA VAL A 94 -3.55 -0.48 -7.62
C VAL A 94 -5.06 -0.25 -7.63
N PHE A 95 -5.63 -0.09 -6.44
CA PHE A 95 -6.99 0.38 -6.24
C PHE A 95 -6.97 1.85 -5.87
N ILE A 96 -7.73 2.66 -6.60
CA ILE A 96 -7.74 4.13 -6.53
C ILE A 96 -9.15 4.60 -6.17
N VAL A 97 -9.27 5.41 -5.11
CA VAL A 97 -10.52 6.10 -4.76
C VAL A 97 -10.49 7.51 -5.35
N ASP A 98 -11.46 7.81 -6.21
CA ASP A 98 -11.51 9.00 -7.08
C ASP A 98 -10.32 9.07 -8.05
N ILE A 99 -10.57 8.68 -9.31
CA ILE A 99 -9.56 8.71 -10.38
C ILE A 99 -9.24 10.13 -10.87
N HIS A 100 -10.14 11.09 -10.68
CA HIS A 100 -9.92 12.49 -11.03
C HIS A 100 -8.98 13.16 -10.01
N HIS A 101 -9.21 12.91 -8.72
CA HIS A 101 -8.34 13.44 -7.66
C HIS A 101 -6.94 12.81 -7.71
N GLU A 102 -6.87 11.48 -7.89
CA GLU A 102 -5.61 10.72 -7.91
C GLU A 102 -5.00 10.53 -9.31
N HIS A 103 -5.19 11.50 -10.21
CA HIS A 103 -4.73 11.44 -11.60
C HIS A 103 -3.22 11.15 -11.73
N LEU A 104 -2.37 11.60 -10.79
CA LEU A 104 -0.94 11.30 -10.79
C LEU A 104 -0.67 9.81 -10.56
N ALA A 105 -1.35 9.19 -9.59
CA ALA A 105 -1.23 7.77 -9.31
C ALA A 105 -1.67 6.94 -10.53
N LEU A 106 -2.77 7.36 -11.16
CA LEU A 106 -3.30 6.74 -12.37
C LEU A 106 -2.33 6.84 -13.55
N ALA A 107 -1.78 8.03 -13.80
CA ALA A 107 -0.83 8.26 -14.89
C ALA A 107 0.45 7.44 -14.71
N GLU A 108 0.97 7.36 -13.48
CA GLU A 108 2.13 6.53 -13.17
C GLU A 108 1.83 5.03 -13.31
N ALA A 109 0.65 4.56 -12.86
CA ALA A 109 0.23 3.16 -13.01
C ALA A 109 0.16 2.75 -14.48
N LYS A 110 -0.48 3.57 -15.32
CA LYS A 110 -0.56 3.36 -16.77
C LYS A 110 0.80 3.27 -17.42
N LYS A 111 1.70 4.22 -17.10
CA LYS A 111 3.04 4.25 -17.68
C LYS A 111 3.86 2.99 -17.39
N LEU A 112 3.60 2.36 -16.25
CA LEU A 112 4.28 1.15 -15.80
C LEU A 112 3.49 -0.13 -16.08
N ASN A 113 2.37 -0.05 -16.80
CA ASN A 113 1.46 -1.17 -17.08
C ASN A 113 0.99 -1.92 -15.82
N VAL A 114 0.83 -1.19 -14.71
CA VAL A 114 0.25 -1.74 -13.48
C VAL A 114 -1.26 -1.77 -13.62
N LYS A 115 -1.90 -2.87 -13.22
CA LYS A 115 -3.37 -3.00 -13.32
C LYS A 115 -4.09 -2.05 -12.38
N THR A 116 -5.08 -1.35 -12.92
CA THR A 116 -5.80 -0.27 -12.22
C THR A 116 -7.25 -0.63 -11.96
N PHE A 117 -7.66 -0.54 -10.70
CA PHE A 117 -9.04 -0.62 -10.25
C PHE A 117 -9.40 0.75 -9.71
N GLY A 118 -10.47 1.37 -10.21
CA GLY A 118 -10.81 2.75 -9.85
C GLY A 118 -12.27 2.91 -9.48
N MET A 119 -12.54 3.61 -8.38
CA MET A 119 -13.86 4.18 -8.13
C MET A 119 -14.06 5.37 -9.07
N VAL A 120 -15.11 5.33 -9.89
CA VAL A 120 -15.41 6.33 -10.91
C VAL A 120 -16.77 6.97 -10.59
N ASP A 121 -16.75 8.26 -10.29
CA ASP A 121 -17.97 9.08 -10.18
C ASP A 121 -18.26 9.78 -11.53
N THR A 122 -19.40 10.46 -11.58
CA THR A 122 -19.96 11.16 -12.76
C THR A 122 -19.05 12.19 -13.41
N ASN A 123 -18.05 12.72 -12.69
CA ASN A 123 -17.07 13.68 -13.18
C ASN A 123 -15.81 13.04 -13.79
N SER A 124 -15.74 11.72 -13.81
CA SER A 124 -14.54 10.95 -14.11
C SER A 124 -14.74 10.05 -15.34
N ASP A 125 -13.69 9.88 -16.15
CA ASP A 125 -13.76 9.07 -17.36
C ASP A 125 -13.39 7.60 -17.06
N PRO A 126 -14.34 6.64 -17.19
CA PRO A 126 -14.13 5.24 -16.85
C PRO A 126 -13.14 4.53 -17.78
N THR A 127 -12.88 5.06 -18.98
CA THR A 127 -11.93 4.46 -19.93
C THR A 127 -10.48 4.63 -19.47
N GLN A 128 -10.25 5.46 -18.46
CA GLN A 128 -8.93 5.69 -17.92
C GLN A 128 -8.44 4.57 -16.99
N VAL A 129 -9.29 3.65 -16.53
CA VAL A 129 -8.86 2.54 -15.67
C VAL A 129 -9.13 1.21 -16.35
N ASP A 130 -8.35 0.18 -16.01
CA ASP A 130 -8.58 -1.18 -16.55
C ASP A 130 -9.91 -1.75 -16.04
N PHE A 131 -10.21 -1.52 -14.75
CA PHE A 131 -11.40 -2.01 -14.08
C PHE A 131 -12.11 -0.84 -13.38
N ALA A 132 -13.07 -0.23 -14.08
CA ALA A 132 -13.90 0.84 -13.54
C ALA A 132 -14.98 0.29 -12.61
N ILE A 133 -15.14 0.91 -11.44
CA ILE A 133 -16.20 0.64 -10.46
C ILE A 133 -17.04 1.91 -10.34
N PRO A 134 -18.18 2.00 -11.07
CA PRO A 134 -19.09 3.12 -10.96
C PRO A 134 -19.60 3.26 -9.54
N SER A 135 -19.28 4.36 -8.86
CA SER A 135 -19.61 4.55 -7.45
C SER A 135 -19.50 6.01 -7.03
N ASN A 136 -20.21 6.38 -5.97
CA ASN A 136 -20.05 7.68 -5.32
C ASN A 136 -18.77 7.65 -4.47
N ASP A 137 -17.80 8.50 -4.79
CA ASP A 137 -16.49 8.56 -4.12
C ASP A 137 -16.40 9.69 -3.06
N ASP A 138 -17.46 10.48 -2.88
CA ASP A 138 -17.57 11.53 -1.85
C ASP A 138 -18.21 11.01 -0.56
N ALA A 139 -19.02 9.95 -0.65
CA ALA A 139 -19.71 9.37 0.50
C ALA A 139 -18.86 8.30 1.21
N SER A 140 -18.49 8.55 2.46
CA SER A 140 -17.75 7.59 3.31
C SER A 140 -18.39 6.20 3.36
N LYS A 141 -19.74 6.11 3.37
CA LYS A 141 -20.45 4.82 3.37
C LYS A 141 -20.22 4.04 2.07
N SER A 142 -20.25 4.72 0.93
CA SER A 142 -20.02 4.13 -0.39
C SER A 142 -18.57 3.62 -0.50
N ILE A 143 -17.60 4.46 -0.15
CA ILE A 143 -16.19 4.10 -0.11
C ILE A 143 -15.94 2.90 0.80
N SER A 144 -16.51 2.90 2.01
CA SER A 144 -16.41 1.79 2.95
C SER A 144 -16.97 0.49 2.38
N TYR A 145 -18.15 0.55 1.77
CA TYR A 145 -18.80 -0.63 1.19
C TYR A 145 -17.92 -1.27 0.10
N ILE A 146 -17.47 -0.48 -0.88
CA ILE A 146 -16.63 -0.97 -1.98
C ILE A 146 -15.26 -1.45 -1.47
N THR A 147 -14.63 -0.68 -0.58
CA THR A 147 -13.31 -1.03 -0.04
C THR A 147 -13.38 -2.32 0.77
N ASN A 148 -14.40 -2.50 1.61
CA ASN A 148 -14.57 -3.72 2.41
C ASN A 148 -14.86 -4.95 1.53
N TYR A 149 -15.66 -4.77 0.47
CA TYR A 149 -15.90 -5.83 -0.50
C TYR A 149 -14.58 -6.30 -1.15
N LEU A 150 -13.76 -5.35 -1.60
CA LEU A 150 -12.44 -5.66 -2.16
C LEU A 150 -11.50 -6.30 -1.14
N VAL A 151 -11.50 -5.85 0.10
CA VAL A 151 -10.71 -6.44 1.18
C VAL A 151 -11.11 -7.89 1.45
N ASN A 152 -12.41 -8.20 1.44
CA ASN A 152 -12.89 -9.57 1.61
C ASN A 152 -12.43 -10.47 0.45
N ALA A 153 -12.56 -10.00 -0.80
CA ALA A 153 -12.06 -10.73 -1.96
C ALA A 153 -10.54 -10.94 -1.91
N ILE A 154 -9.78 -9.94 -1.45
CA ILE A 154 -8.32 -10.08 -1.25
C ILE A 154 -8.01 -11.11 -0.16
N ARG A 155 -8.78 -11.11 0.94
CA ARG A 155 -8.60 -12.07 2.04
C ARG A 155 -8.84 -13.50 1.57
N GLU A 156 -9.94 -13.73 0.86
CA GLU A 156 -10.27 -15.03 0.26
C GLU A 156 -9.15 -15.50 -0.67
N GLY A 157 -8.69 -14.66 -1.60
CA GLY A 157 -7.58 -15.01 -2.50
C GLY A 157 -6.24 -15.24 -1.78
N LEU A 158 -6.00 -14.60 -0.64
CA LEU A 158 -4.82 -14.87 0.20
C LEU A 158 -4.93 -16.21 0.94
N GLU A 159 -6.13 -16.59 1.37
CA GLU A 159 -6.41 -17.87 2.02
C GLU A 159 -6.28 -19.04 1.03
N GLU A 160 -6.87 -18.92 -0.17
CA GLU A 160 -6.72 -19.90 -1.25
C GLU A 160 -5.25 -20.11 -1.62
N ARG A 161 -4.49 -19.01 -1.74
CA ARG A 161 -3.05 -19.09 -2.02
C ARG A 161 -2.28 -19.79 -0.90
N LYS A 162 -2.69 -19.64 0.36
CA LYS A 162 -2.06 -20.34 1.49
C LYS A 162 -2.39 -21.83 1.46
N ALA A 163 -3.65 -22.19 1.18
CA ALA A 163 -4.09 -23.58 1.05
C ALA A 163 -3.34 -24.30 -0.08
N ALA A 164 -3.29 -23.72 -1.28
CA ALA A 164 -2.57 -24.29 -2.42
C ALA A 164 -1.07 -24.51 -2.14
N LYS A 165 -0.44 -23.65 -1.36
CA LYS A 165 0.96 -23.81 -0.93
C LYS A 165 1.16 -24.82 0.20
N GLY A 166 0.11 -25.12 0.96
CA GLY A 166 0.10 -26.19 1.95
C GLY A 166 0.08 -27.55 1.27
N ASP A 167 -0.80 -27.70 0.29
CA ASP A 167 -0.97 -28.94 -0.49
C ASP A 167 0.30 -29.25 -1.33
N GLU A 168 0.97 -28.23 -1.88
CA GLU A 168 2.26 -28.41 -2.58
C GLU A 168 3.40 -28.90 -1.66
N LYS A 169 3.35 -28.59 -0.36
CA LYS A 169 4.36 -29.06 0.60
C LYS A 169 4.12 -30.50 1.02
N GLU A 170 2.87 -30.90 1.25
CA GLU A 170 2.52 -32.30 1.56
C GLU A 170 2.78 -33.25 0.38
N GLY A 171 2.72 -32.77 -0.88
CA GLY A 171 3.10 -33.54 -2.07
C GLY A 171 4.61 -33.78 -2.25
N SER A 172 5.47 -33.12 -1.46
CA SER A 172 6.93 -33.23 -1.56
C SER A 172 7.59 -34.10 -0.49
N GLU A 173 6.83 -34.62 0.48
CA GLU A 173 7.28 -35.56 1.52
C GLU A 173 6.65 -36.96 1.36
N ALA A 174 6.66 -37.52 0.15
CA ALA A 174 6.48 -38.96 -0.01
C ALA A 174 7.84 -39.67 0.19
N PRO A 175 7.90 -40.76 0.98
CA PRO A 175 9.16 -41.30 1.48
C PRO A 175 10.00 -41.87 0.34
N VAL A 176 11.28 -41.51 0.32
CA VAL A 176 12.29 -42.21 -0.48
C VAL A 176 12.37 -43.63 0.09
N VAL A 177 11.66 -44.56 -0.53
CA VAL A 177 11.76 -45.99 -0.20
C VAL A 177 13.16 -46.43 -0.59
N ALA A 178 14.00 -46.66 0.40
CA ALA A 178 15.27 -47.33 0.25
C ALA A 178 15.01 -48.84 0.12
N GLU A 179 15.25 -49.37 -1.07
CA GLU A 179 15.63 -50.77 -1.34
C GLU A 179 16.81 -50.71 -2.31
N ALA A 180 17.78 -51.62 -2.34
CA ALA A 180 18.36 -52.58 -1.41
C ALA A 180 19.69 -53.00 -2.07
#